data_AF-A0A6N2RZP8-F1
#
_entry.id   AF-A0A6N2RZP8-F1
#
_cell.length_a   1.000
_cell.length_b   1.000
_cell.length_c   1.000
_cell.angle_alpha   90.00
_cell.angle_beta   90.00
_cell.angle_gamma   90.00
#
_symmetry.space_group_name_H-M   'P 1'
#
loop_
_entity.id
_entity.type
_entity.pdbx_description
1 polymer ?
#
loop_
_entity_poly.entity_id
_entity_poly.type
_entity_poly.pdbx_seq_one_letter_code
_entity_poly.pdbx_strand_id
1 'polypeptide(L)' 'MEIRSTVRTADRTGIEMEALTAVTVAALTIIDMVKGIDKLVAIRECYVEEKSGGRSGTWTRPSA' A
#
# COMPACT_ATOMS: atom_id res chain seq x y z
N MET A 1 -6.22 -1.77 -12.05
CA MET A 1 -6.92 -1.20 -10.88
C MET A 1 -5.88 -0.62 -9.96
N GLU A 2 -6.13 0.58 -9.42
CA GLU A 2 -5.28 1.19 -8.39
C GLU A 2 -5.97 1.03 -7.02
N ILE A 3 -5.19 0.77 -5.97
CA ILE A 3 -5.65 0.72 -4.59
C ILE A 3 -4.70 1.60 -3.77
N ARG A 4 -5.25 2.51 -2.98
CA ARG A 4 -4.49 3.41 -2.11
C ARG A 4 -4.92 3.23 -0.67
N SER A 5 -3.96 3.19 0.25
CA SER A 5 -4.19 3.18 1.69
C SER A 5 -3.49 4.37 2.33
N THR A 6 -4.08 4.93 3.38
CA THR A 6 -3.45 5.97 4.20
C THR A 6 -3.66 5.61 5.66
N VAL A 7 -2.56 5.50 6.40
CA VAL A 7 -2.57 5.18 7.82
C VAL A 7 -1.89 6.32 8.57
N ARG A 8 -2.38 6.61 9.79
CA ARG A 8 -1.82 7.65 10.66
C ARG A 8 -1.71 7.09 12.07
N THR A 9 -0.62 7.43 12.75
CA THR A 9 -0.41 7.12 14.17
C THR A 9 0.33 8.26 14.85
N ALA A 10 0.33 8.26 16.19
CA ALA A 10 1.14 9.15 17.02
C ALA A 10 2.18 8.32 17.79
N ASP A 11 3.15 7.76 17.06
CA ASP A 11 4.20 6.90 17.61
C ASP A 11 5.60 7.33 17.16
N ARG A 12 6.63 6.73 17.75
CA ARG A 12 8.06 7.04 17.53
C ARG A 12 8.62 6.38 16.27
N THR A 13 7.91 5.42 15.68
CA THR A 13 8.34 4.67 14.49
C THR A 13 7.47 5.01 13.28
N GLY A 14 8.04 4.82 12.09
CA GLY A 14 7.26 4.86 10.85
C GLY A 14 6.23 3.74 10.79
N ILE A 15 5.15 3.97 10.06
CA ILE A 15 4.03 3.04 9.86
C ILE A 15 3.84 2.68 8.39
N GLU A 16 4.94 2.58 7.66
CA GLU A 16 4.93 2.18 6.25
C GLU A 16 4.33 0.78 6.08
N MET A 17 4.59 -0.11 7.04
CA MET A 17 4.14 -1.50 6.99
C MET A 17 2.61 -1.62 7.12
N GLU A 18 1.98 -0.80 7.95
CA GLU A 18 0.53 -0.79 8.15
C GLU A 18 -0.19 -0.37 6.87
N ALA A 19 0.35 0.63 6.16
CA ALA A 19 -0.17 1.05 4.88
C ALA A 19 0.00 -0.03 3.81
N LEU A 20 1.20 -0.63 3.70
CA LEU A 20 1.51 -1.70 2.75
C LEU A 20 0.69 -2.97 3.01
N THR A 21 0.48 -3.33 4.27
CA THR A 21 -0.36 -4.46 4.65
C THR A 21 -1.81 -4.19 4.29
N ALA A 22 -2.35 -3.00 4.62
CA ALA A 22 -3.74 -2.66 4.30
C ALA A 22 -4.03 -2.73 2.80
N VAL A 23 -3.16 -2.15 1.96
CA VAL A 23 -3.34 -2.16 0.51
C VAL A 23 -3.17 -3.58 -0.08
N THR A 24 -2.23 -4.37 0.47
CA THR A 24 -2.00 -5.75 0.00
C THR A 24 -3.18 -6.64 0.35
N VAL A 25 -3.74 -6.53 1.56
CA VAL A 25 -4.94 -7.31 1.94
C VAL A 25 -6.12 -6.92 1.07
N ALA A 26 -6.35 -5.62 0.82
CA ALA A 26 -7.39 -5.18 -0.10
C ALA A 26 -7.21 -5.75 -1.52
N ALA A 27 -5.97 -5.75 -2.04
CA ALA A 27 -5.67 -6.34 -3.33
C ALA A 27 -5.92 -7.85 -3.38
N LEU A 28 -5.52 -8.58 -2.32
CA LEU A 28 -5.77 -10.01 -2.18
C LEU A 28 -7.27 -10.33 -2.10
N THR A 29 -8.08 -9.49 -1.43
CA THR A 29 -9.54 -9.63 -1.42
C THR A 29 -10.11 -9.52 -2.83
N ILE A 30 -9.58 -8.64 -3.67
CA ILE A 30 -10.04 -8.49 -5.06
C ILE A 30 -9.64 -9.69 -5.91
N ILE A 31 -8.41 -10.17 -5.74
CA ILE A 31 -7.97 -11.42 -6.36
C ILE A 31 -8.91 -12.56 -5.95
N ASP A 32 -9.27 -12.64 -4.66
CA ASP A 32 -10.20 -13.66 -4.16
C ASP A 32 -11.56 -13.63 -4.88
N MET A 33 -12.10 -12.44 -5.13
CA MET A 33 -13.37 -12.26 -5.84
C MET A 33 -13.32 -12.63 -7.32
N VAL A 34 -12.18 -12.45 -8.00
CA VAL A 34 -12.10 -12.58 -9.48
C VAL A 34 -11.30 -13.79 -9.96
N LYS A 35 -10.55 -14.47 -9.08
CA LYS A 35 -9.67 -15.62 -9.44
C LYS A 35 -10.39 -16.80 -10.10
N GLY A 36 -11.71 -16.89 -9.95
CA GLY A 36 -12.54 -17.90 -10.63
C GLY A 36 -12.79 -17.58 -12.11
N ILE A 37 -12.69 -16.31 -12.49
CA ILE A 37 -12.92 -15.80 -13.84
C ILE A 37 -11.60 -15.65 -14.58
N ASP A 38 -10.59 -15.04 -13.93
CA ASP A 38 -9.26 -14.85 -14.47
C ASP A 38 -8.20 -15.37 -13.50
N LYS A 39 -7.47 -16.41 -13.93
CA LYS A 39 -6.40 -17.04 -13.14
C LYS A 39 -5.07 -16.31 -13.22
N LEU A 40 -4.92 -15.36 -14.14
CA LEU A 40 -3.72 -14.56 -14.34
C LEU A 40 -3.74 -13.25 -13.56
N VAL A 41 -4.81 -12.98 -12.79
CA VAL A 41 -4.90 -11.81 -11.93
C VAL A 41 -3.72 -11.79 -10.95
N ALA A 42 -3.04 -10.65 -10.86
CA ALA A 42 -1.84 -10.50 -10.04
C ALA A 42 -1.71 -9.06 -9.52
N ILE A 43 -1.09 -8.93 -8.35
CA ILE A 43 -0.59 -7.65 -7.84
C ILE A 43 0.70 -7.35 -8.61
N ARG A 44 0.73 -6.24 -9.36
CA ARG A 44 1.91 -5.86 -10.16
C ARG A 44 2.95 -5.14 -9.33
N GLU A 45 2.50 -4.14 -8.58
CA GLU A 45 3.36 -3.28 -7.80
C GLU A 45 2.66 -2.94 -6.48
N CYS A 46 3.45 -2.82 -5.42
CA CYS A 46 3.00 -2.37 -4.11
C CYS A 46 4.13 -1.57 -3.47
N TYR A 47 3.87 -0.29 -3.17
CA TYR A 47 4.89 0.63 -2.71
C TYR A 47 4.30 1.78 -1.92
N VAL A 48 5.14 2.42 -1.11
CA VAL A 48 4.81 3.68 -0.42
C VAL A 48 4.93 4.82 -1.42
N GLU A 49 3.85 5.61 -1.57
CA GLU A 49 3.84 6.83 -2.39
C GLU A 49 4.28 8.06 -1.61
N GLU A 50 3.87 8.16 -0.36
CA GLU A 50 4.20 9.27 0.53
C GLU A 50 4.32 8.76 1.96
N LYS A 51 5.25 9.35 2.71
CA LYS A 51 5.26 9.28 4.18
C LYS A 51 5.59 10.64 4.75
N SER A 52 5.02 10.97 5.90
CA SER A 52 5.34 12.19 6.64
C SER A 52 5.49 11.89 8.13
N GLY A 53 6.31 12.70 8.79
CA GLY A 53 6.62 12.57 10.21
C GLY A 53 7.96 11.88 10.50
N GLY A 54 8.33 11.88 11.79
CA GLY A 54 9.64 11.41 12.25
C GLY A 54 10.81 12.33 11.85
N ARG A 55 12.03 11.90 12.20
CA ARG A 55 13.26 12.66 11.93
C ARG A 55 13.49 12.92 10.43
N SER A 56 13.01 12.02 9.57
CA SER A 56 13.22 12.08 8.12
C SER A 56 12.31 13.09 7.41
N GLY A 57 11.31 13.65 8.07
CA GLY A 57 10.37 14.61 7.47
C GLY A 57 9.43 13.97 6.44
N THR A 58 8.91 14.78 5.53
CA THR A 58 8.05 14.32 4.44
C THR A 58 8.89 13.79 3.29
N TRP A 59 8.56 12.59 2.83
CA TRP A 59 9.11 11.97 1.65
C TRP A 59 7.98 11.58 0.70
N THR A 60 8.17 11.86 -0.58
CA THR A 60 7.27 11.46 -1.65
C THR A 60 8.09 10.70 -2.68
N ARG A 61 7.53 9.61 -3.20
CA ARG A 61 8.15 8.84 -4.28
C ARG A 61 8.34 9.76 -5.50
N PRO A 62 9.57 9.87 -6.06
CA PRO A 62 9.77 10.60 -7.29
C PRO A 62 8.92 9.99 -8.40
N SER A 63 8.21 10.84 -9.17
CA SER A 63 7.58 10.41 -10.41
C SER A 63 8.68 9.99 -11.40
N ALA A 64 8.62 8.74 -11.85
CA ALA A 64 9.48 8.24 -12.92
C ALA A 64 9.10 8.85 -14.27
#